data_AF-A0A455ZFN0-F1
#
_entry.id   AF-A0A455ZFN0-F1
#
_cell.length_a   1.000
_cell.length_b   1.000
_cell.length_c   1.000
_cell.angle_alpha   90.00
_cell.angle_beta   90.00
_cell.angle_gamma   90.00
#
_symmetry.space_group_name_H-M   'P 1'
#
loop_
_entity.id
_entity.type
_entity.pdbx_description
1 polymer ?
#
loop_
_entity_poly.entity_id
_entity_poly.type
_entity_poly.pdbx_seq_one_letter_code
_entity_poly.pdbx_strand_id
1 'polypeptide(L)'
;MIKQLDPKKLSKLKRADDYLDEKYGKEGTPERQALMERAYNWYYTELIKDTRKSKKMTQQELADKIGKKREYISQLEQGKTDIQLSNFIKIVHALGLEITIS
;
A
#
# COMPACT_ATOMS: atom_id res chain seq x y z
N MET A 1 -30.32 -12.61 14.17
CA MET A 1 -29.70 -13.71 14.93
C MET A 1 -28.38 -14.07 14.24
N ILE A 2 -27.23 -13.79 14.85
CA ILE A 2 -25.93 -14.14 14.28
C ILE A 2 -25.75 -15.65 14.44
N LYS A 3 -25.62 -16.40 13.33
CA LYS A 3 -25.29 -17.82 13.41
C LYS A 3 -23.90 -17.96 14.03
N GLN A 4 -23.81 -18.66 15.15
CA GLN A 4 -22.51 -19.02 15.71
C GLN A 4 -21.82 -20.06 14.82
N LEU A 5 -20.54 -19.83 14.56
CA LEU A 5 -19.70 -20.73 13.77
C LEU A 5 -19.28 -21.94 14.63
N ASP A 6 -19.21 -23.12 14.04
CA ASP A 6 -18.83 -24.37 14.71
C ASP A 6 -17.32 -24.38 15.05
N PRO A 7 -16.94 -24.39 16.34
CA PRO A 7 -15.54 -24.35 16.76
C PRO A 7 -14.70 -25.54 16.25
N LYS A 8 -15.31 -26.72 16.09
CA LYS A 8 -14.60 -27.92 15.59
C LYS A 8 -14.28 -27.84 14.11
N LYS A 9 -15.04 -27.05 13.35
CA LYS A 9 -14.75 -26.77 11.94
C LYS A 9 -13.68 -25.70 11.81
N LEU A 10 -13.74 -24.67 12.65
CA LEU A 10 -12.75 -23.59 12.68
C LEU A 10 -11.34 -24.11 13.01
N SER A 11 -11.21 -25.05 13.96
CA SER A 11 -9.91 -25.59 14.36
C SER A 11 -9.19 -26.39 13.27
N LYS A 12 -9.86 -26.72 12.16
CA LYS A 12 -9.29 -27.46 11.02
C LYS A 12 -8.82 -26.54 9.88
N LEU A 13 -9.13 -25.25 9.95
CA LEU A 13 -8.74 -24.28 8.93
C LEU A 13 -7.35 -23.74 9.22
N LYS A 14 -6.51 -23.65 8.19
CA LYS A 14 -5.26 -22.90 8.29
C LYS A 14 -5.56 -21.42 8.43
N ARG A 15 -4.83 -20.74 9.31
CA ARG A 15 -4.84 -19.28 9.39
C ARG A 15 -4.10 -18.69 8.19
N ALA A 16 -4.41 -17.44 7.87
CA ALA A 16 -3.65 -16.69 6.87
C ALA A 16 -2.17 -16.63 7.25
N ASP A 17 -1.87 -16.44 8.54
CA ASP A 17 -0.50 -16.39 9.07
C ASP A 17 0.26 -17.69 8.78
N ASP A 18 -0.38 -18.86 8.97
CA ASP A 18 0.22 -20.17 8.69
C ASP A 18 0.60 -20.30 7.21
N TYR A 19 -0.28 -19.86 6.31
CA TYR A 19 -0.01 -19.86 4.87
C TYR A 19 1.15 -18.94 4.50
N LEU A 20 1.19 -17.75 5.12
CA LEU A 20 2.25 -16.80 4.85
C LEU A 20 3.59 -17.26 5.43
N ASP A 21 3.59 -17.90 6.60
CA ASP A 21 4.78 -18.51 7.22
C ASP A 21 5.35 -19.61 6.33
N GLU A 22 4.49 -20.48 5.83
CA GLU A 22 4.85 -21.57 4.92
C GLU A 22 5.45 -21.07 3.60
N LYS A 23 4.90 -19.98 3.04
CA LYS A 23 5.26 -19.49 1.71
C LYS A 23 6.36 -18.43 1.69
N TYR A 24 6.43 -17.60 2.72
CA TYR A 24 7.27 -16.40 2.76
C TYR A 24 8.11 -16.30 4.04
N GLY A 25 8.17 -17.37 4.84
CA GLY A 25 8.91 -17.37 6.10
C GLY A 25 8.16 -16.65 7.23
N LYS A 26 8.67 -16.84 8.44
CA LYS A 26 8.10 -16.23 9.65
C LYS A 26 8.37 -14.73 9.71
N GLU A 27 7.64 -14.04 10.57
CA GLU A 27 7.96 -12.65 10.91
C GLU A 27 9.43 -12.50 11.34
N GLY A 28 10.09 -11.47 10.83
CA GLY A 28 11.50 -11.20 11.05
C GLY A 28 12.46 -11.85 10.05
N THR A 29 12.02 -12.77 9.18
CA THR A 29 12.91 -13.31 8.13
C THR A 29 13.05 -12.35 6.94
N PRO A 30 14.16 -12.42 6.19
CA PRO A 30 14.36 -11.58 5.00
C PRO A 30 13.26 -11.75 3.94
N GLU A 31 12.76 -12.97 3.73
CA GLU A 31 11.70 -13.27 2.76
C GLU A 31 10.39 -12.60 3.16
N ARG A 32 10.09 -12.62 4.47
CA ARG A 32 8.89 -11.97 5.01
C ARG A 32 9.01 -10.46 4.93
N GLN A 33 10.20 -9.90 5.22
CA GLN A 33 10.47 -8.46 5.06
C GLN A 33 10.28 -8.03 3.59
N ALA A 34 10.85 -8.76 2.63
CA ALA A 34 10.69 -8.46 1.21
C ALA A 34 9.23 -8.61 0.70
N LEU A 35 8.43 -9.51 1.30
CA LEU A 35 6.99 -9.55 1.06
C LEU A 35 6.31 -8.26 1.57
N MET A 36 6.61 -7.87 2.81
CA MET A 36 6.00 -6.70 3.44
C MET A 36 6.37 -5.41 2.72
N GLU A 37 7.63 -5.24 2.31
CA GLU A 37 8.08 -4.09 1.52
C GLU A 37 7.26 -3.94 0.22
N ARG A 38 7.06 -5.04 -0.51
CA ARG A 38 6.22 -5.04 -1.72
C ARG A 38 4.76 -4.73 -1.41
N ALA A 39 4.22 -5.29 -0.34
CA ALA A 39 2.85 -5.05 0.10
C ALA A 39 2.63 -3.58 0.47
N TYR A 40 3.57 -2.98 1.22
CA TYR A 40 3.54 -1.57 1.59
C TYR A 40 3.66 -0.65 0.37
N ASN A 41 4.58 -0.94 -0.55
CA ASN A 41 4.72 -0.14 -1.78
C ASN A 41 3.43 -0.13 -2.60
N TRP A 42 2.80 -1.30 -2.76
CA TRP A 42 1.50 -1.42 -3.43
C TRP A 42 0.41 -0.65 -2.69
N TYR A 43 0.32 -0.83 -1.36
CA TYR A 43 -0.68 -0.17 -0.53
C TYR A 43 -0.60 1.36 -0.61
N TYR A 44 0.60 1.93 -0.45
CA TYR A 44 0.80 3.38 -0.54
C TYR A 44 0.51 3.93 -1.93
N THR A 45 0.84 3.18 -2.97
CA THR A 45 0.55 3.54 -4.36
C THR A 45 -0.96 3.62 -4.62
N GLU A 46 -1.73 2.61 -4.20
CA GLU A 46 -3.18 2.63 -4.37
C GLU A 46 -3.83 3.72 -3.50
N LEU A 47 -3.34 3.94 -2.27
CA LEU A 47 -3.83 5.02 -1.41
C LEU A 47 -3.65 6.41 -2.05
N ILE A 48 -2.48 6.68 -2.65
CA ILE A 48 -2.21 7.92 -3.38
C ILE A 48 -3.19 8.10 -4.54
N LYS A 49 -3.37 7.05 -5.34
CA LYS A 49 -4.24 7.04 -6.52
C LYS A 49 -5.70 7.25 -6.16
N ASP A 50 -6.19 6.58 -5.13
CA ASP A 50 -7.56 6.69 -4.68
C ASP A 50 -7.84 8.06 -4.06
N THR A 51 -6.89 8.59 -3.28
CA THR A 51 -6.98 9.96 -2.74
C THR A 51 -6.99 11.00 -3.85
N ARG A 52 -6.15 10.84 -4.87
CA ARG A 52 -6.13 11.73 -6.04
C ARG A 52 -7.49 11.71 -6.75
N LYS A 53 -8.04 10.52 -6.99
CA LYS A 53 -9.34 10.34 -7.67
C LYS A 53 -10.50 10.90 -6.84
N SER A 54 -10.52 10.70 -5.53
CA SER A 54 -11.57 11.23 -4.65
C SER A 54 -11.58 12.76 -4.65
N LYS A 55 -10.40 13.39 -4.83
CA LYS A 55 -10.23 14.83 -5.01
C LYS A 55 -10.45 15.32 -6.45
N LYS A 56 -10.87 14.44 -7.37
CA LYS A 56 -11.09 14.73 -8.81
C LYS A 56 -9.86 15.35 -9.50
N MET A 57 -8.67 15.01 -9.03
CA MET A 57 -7.40 15.53 -9.56
C MET A 57 -6.87 14.58 -10.64
N THR A 58 -6.34 15.11 -11.73
CA THR A 58 -5.68 14.35 -12.79
C THR A 58 -4.24 14.01 -12.40
N GLN A 59 -3.64 13.03 -13.09
CA GLN A 59 -2.22 12.70 -12.89
C GLN A 59 -1.30 13.88 -13.25
N GLN A 60 -1.70 14.73 -14.21
CA GLN A 60 -0.94 15.92 -14.59
C GLN A 60 -0.96 16.97 -13.48
N GLU A 61 -2.14 17.29 -12.94
CA GLU A 61 -2.26 18.29 -11.86
C GLU A 61 -1.49 17.87 -10.60
N LEU A 62 -1.48 16.58 -10.25
CA LEU A 62 -0.65 16.10 -9.15
C LEU A 62 0.85 16.26 -9.46
N ALA A 63 1.27 15.93 -10.68
CA ALA A 63 2.65 16.05 -11.12
C ALA A 63 3.12 17.53 -11.08
N ASP A 64 2.28 18.45 -11.55
CA ASP A 64 2.57 19.89 -11.55
C ASP A 64 2.75 20.42 -10.12
N LYS A 65 1.89 20.00 -9.18
CA LYS A 65 1.99 20.38 -7.76
C LYS A 65 3.30 19.96 -7.10
N ILE A 66 3.91 18.86 -7.54
CA ILE A 66 5.17 18.34 -6.96
C ILE A 66 6.40 18.62 -7.83
N GLY A 67 6.24 19.33 -8.96
CA GLY A 67 7.33 19.64 -9.90
C GLY A 67 7.89 18.39 -10.59
N LYS A 68 7.04 17.45 -10.98
CA LYS A 68 7.41 16.22 -11.71
C LYS A 68 6.65 16.15 -13.04
N LYS A 69 7.08 15.22 -13.91
CA LYS A 69 6.37 14.94 -15.16
C LYS A 69 5.19 14.01 -14.91
N ARG A 70 4.16 14.06 -15.77
CA ARG A 70 2.98 13.17 -15.71
C ARG A 70 3.35 11.69 -15.66
N GLU A 71 4.38 11.32 -16.42
CA GLU A 71 4.88 9.95 -16.53
C GLU A 71 5.34 9.41 -15.18
N TYR A 72 5.89 10.25 -14.31
CA TYR A 72 6.30 9.86 -12.97
C TYR A 72 5.09 9.39 -12.15
N ILE A 73 3.99 10.16 -12.14
CA ILE A 73 2.74 9.78 -11.46
C ILE A 73 2.14 8.54 -12.11
N SER A 74 2.17 8.44 -13.44
CA SER A 74 1.65 7.26 -14.14
C SER A 74 2.44 5.98 -13.83
N GLN A 75 3.77 6.06 -13.72
CA GLN A 75 4.62 4.91 -13.38
C GLN A 75 4.44 4.52 -11.92
N LEU A 76 4.36 5.51 -11.03
CA LEU A 76 4.04 5.30 -9.62
C LEU A 76 2.72 4.54 -9.49
N GLU A 77 1.61 5.07 -10.03
CA GLU A 77 0.27 4.46 -9.92
C GLU A 77 0.12 3.10 -10.65
N GLN A 78 1.11 2.70 -11.43
CA GLN A 78 1.21 1.37 -12.06
C GLN A 78 2.12 0.42 -11.27
N GLY A 79 2.72 0.86 -10.16
CA GLY A 79 3.68 0.08 -9.38
C GLY A 79 5.01 -0.18 -10.11
N LYS A 80 5.35 0.65 -11.11
CA LYS A 80 6.57 0.51 -11.92
C LYS A 80 7.78 1.24 -11.35
N THR A 81 7.60 1.94 -10.23
CA THR A 81 8.66 2.73 -9.60
C THR A 81 8.46 2.72 -8.10
N ASP A 82 9.55 2.53 -7.36
CA ASP A 82 9.56 2.69 -5.93
C ASP A 82 9.60 4.18 -5.57
N ILE A 83 8.80 4.55 -4.58
CA ILE A 83 8.70 5.94 -4.15
C ILE A 83 9.77 6.26 -3.11
N GLN A 84 10.63 7.22 -3.42
CA GLN A 84 11.51 7.81 -2.41
C GLN A 84 10.69 8.57 -1.38
N LEU A 85 11.07 8.46 -0.09
CA LEU A 85 10.38 9.12 1.02
C LEU A 85 10.17 10.63 0.79
N SER A 86 11.16 11.32 0.25
CA SER A 86 11.07 12.76 -0.05
C SER A 86 9.98 13.10 -1.09
N ASN A 87 9.79 12.25 -2.10
CA ASN A 87 8.72 12.41 -3.08
C ASN A 87 7.36 11.98 -2.50
N PHE A 88 7.34 10.95 -1.65
CA PHE A 88 6.16 10.53 -0.92
C PHE A 88 5.58 11.68 -0.09
N ILE A 89 6.40 12.34 0.73
CA ILE A 89 6.00 13.49 1.54
C ILE A 89 5.41 14.61 0.65
N LYS A 90 6.08 14.94 -0.46
CA LYS A 90 5.58 15.95 -1.42
C LYS A 90 4.21 15.58 -1.99
N ILE A 91 4.01 14.32 -2.37
CA ILE A 91 2.73 13.83 -2.92
C ILE A 91 1.63 13.90 -1.86
N VAL A 92 1.90 13.42 -0.65
CA VAL A 92 0.93 13.42 0.46
C VAL A 92 0.49 14.86 0.77
N HIS A 93 1.43 15.80 0.85
CA HIS A 93 1.12 17.21 1.07
C HIS A 93 0.37 17.83 -0.12
N ALA A 94 0.75 17.51 -1.36
CA ALA A 94 0.04 17.98 -2.55
C ALA A 94 -1.41 17.47 -2.64
N LEU A 95 -1.67 16.30 -2.04
CA LEU A 95 -3.00 15.74 -1.85
C LEU A 95 -3.72 16.35 -0.63
N GLY A 96 -3.08 17.22 0.15
CA GLY A 96 -3.67 17.83 1.35
C GLY A 96 -3.88 16.84 2.49
N LEU A 97 -2.95 15.90 2.63
CA LEU A 97 -2.84 14.97 3.75
C LEU A 97 -1.60 15.32 4.58
N GLU A 98 -1.59 14.91 5.84
CA GLU A 98 -0.45 15.07 6.74
C GLU A 98 0.10 13.70 7.16
N ILE A 99 1.40 13.65 7.41
CA ILE A 99 2.08 12.46 7.93
C ILE A 99 2.38 12.70 9.39
N THR A 100 1.86 11.83 10.25
CA THR A 100 2.18 11.80 11.68
C THR A 100 3.07 10.60 11.96
N ILE A 101 4.18 10.85 12.66
CA ILE A 101 5.04 9.80 13.21
C ILE A 101 4.73 9.79 14.70
N SER A 102 4.09 8.72 15.17
CA SER A 102 3.71 8.49 16.57
C SER A 102 4.44 7.28 17.13
#